data_AF-A0A7J9M1L3-F1
#
_entry.id   AF-A0A7J9M1L3-F1
#
_cell.length_a   1.000
_cell.length_b   1.000
_cell.length_c   1.000
_cell.angle_alpha   90.00
_cell.angle_beta   90.00
_cell.angle_gamma   90.00
#
_symmetry.space_group_name_H-M   'P 1'
#
loop_
_entity.id
_entity.type
_entity.pdbx_description
1 polymer ?
#
loop_
_entity_poly.entity_id
_entity_poly.type
_entity_poly.pdbx_seq_one_letter_code
_entity_poly.pdbx_strand_id
1 'polypeptide(L)'
;NGGHAANVVVAASFCLGVVSLGSNGIGGGSFMLIREDNGKTQVFDIRETTPMKASQNMYAGNANLKATGGLYIGVLGQLVGLHKAWKQHGKLLWKILP
;
A
#
# COMPACT_ATOMS: atom_id res chain seq x y z
N ASN A 1 18.32 -13.66 8.78
CA ASN A 1 18.69 -13.32 7.37
C ASN A 1 18.78 -11.81 7.26
N GLY A 2 19.95 -11.24 6.96
CA GLY A 2 20.26 -9.81 7.00
C GLY A 2 19.45 -8.92 6.03
N GLY A 3 18.14 -8.86 6.21
CA GLY A 3 17.22 -8.08 5.38
C GLY A 3 17.28 -6.60 5.71
N HIS A 4 17.32 -5.77 4.67
CA HIS A 4 17.10 -4.33 4.81
C HIS A 4 15.68 -4.07 5.32
N ALA A 5 15.48 -2.98 6.05
CA ALA A 5 14.16 -2.55 6.56
C ALA A 5 13.04 -2.62 5.49
N ALA A 6 13.34 -2.30 4.23
CA ALA A 6 12.39 -2.40 3.13
C ALA A 6 11.89 -3.83 2.87
N ASN A 7 12.75 -4.84 2.96
CA ASN A 7 12.33 -6.24 2.81
C ASN A 7 11.39 -6.66 3.96
N VAL A 8 11.71 -6.23 5.19
CA VAL A 8 10.91 -6.53 6.38
C VAL A 8 9.52 -5.91 6.26
N VAL A 9 9.44 -4.65 5.82
CA VAL A 9 8.16 -3.96 5.63
C VAL A 9 7.30 -4.64 4.56
N VAL A 10 7.90 -5.09 3.46
CA VAL A 10 7.17 -5.82 2.41
C VAL A 10 6.62 -7.14 2.95
N ALA A 11 7.47 -7.95 3.59
CA ALA A 11 7.05 -9.24 4.15
C ALA A 11 5.98 -9.08 5.25
N ALA A 12 6.15 -8.11 6.15
CA ALA A 12 5.17 -7.79 7.18
C ALA A 12 3.85 -7.32 6.56
N SER A 13 3.88 -6.51 5.49
CA SER A 13 2.68 -6.04 4.82
C SER A 13 1.88 -7.18 4.20
N PHE A 14 2.56 -8.16 3.56
CA PHE A 14 1.90 -9.35 3.04
C PHE A 14 1.34 -10.25 4.15
N CYS A 15 2.11 -10.46 5.23
CA CYS A 15 1.66 -11.23 6.38
C CYS A 15 0.40 -10.60 7.03
N LEU A 16 0.44 -9.30 7.30
CA LEU A 16 -0.71 -8.54 7.82
C LEU A 16 -1.89 -8.55 6.86
N GLY A 17 -1.63 -8.57 5.55
CA GLY A 17 -2.65 -8.77 4.53
C GLY A 17 -3.41 -10.09 4.65
N VAL A 18 -2.82 -11.13 5.26
CA VAL A 18 -3.48 -12.43 5.50
C VAL A 18 -4.10 -12.49 6.89
N VAL A 19 -3.37 -12.07 7.93
CA VAL A 19 -3.82 -12.22 9.32
C VAL A 19 -4.75 -11.11 9.80
N SER A 20 -4.78 -9.96 9.10
CA SER A 20 -5.57 -8.77 9.46
C SER A 20 -6.21 -8.11 8.24
N LEU A 21 -6.91 -8.93 7.46
CA LEU A 21 -7.61 -8.55 6.20
C LEU A 21 -8.52 -7.31 6.33
N GLY A 22 -9.10 -7.06 7.51
CA GLY A 22 -10.00 -5.93 7.75
C GLY A 22 -9.29 -4.58 7.90
N SER A 23 -7.97 -4.57 8.11
CA SER A 23 -7.18 -3.34 8.33
C SER A 23 -6.06 -3.15 7.33
N ASN A 24 -5.52 -4.25 6.79
CA ASN A 24 -4.43 -4.25 5.85
C ASN A 24 -4.70 -5.30 4.78
N GLY A 25 -4.42 -4.96 3.53
CA GLY A 25 -4.62 -5.87 2.42
C GLY A 25 -4.06 -5.31 1.13
N ILE A 26 -3.79 -6.19 0.17
CA ILE A 26 -3.29 -5.81 -1.16
C ILE A 26 -4.25 -4.87 -1.91
N GLY A 27 -5.51 -4.84 -1.48
CA GLY A 27 -6.60 -4.00 -1.97
C GLY A 27 -6.70 -2.62 -1.33
N GLY A 28 -5.63 -2.09 -0.73
CA GLY A 28 -5.64 -0.77 -0.11
C GLY A 28 -4.46 0.12 -0.50
N GLY A 29 -4.06 0.95 0.45
CA GLY A 29 -2.93 1.86 0.39
C GLY A 29 -2.35 2.13 1.77
N SER A 30 -1.18 2.74 1.81
CA SER A 30 -0.49 3.08 3.05
C SER A 30 0.47 4.25 2.87
N PHE A 31 1.20 4.59 3.93
CA PHE A 31 2.35 5.46 3.86
C PHE A 31 3.55 4.69 4.39
N MET A 32 4.70 4.80 3.71
CA MET A 32 5.94 4.20 4.18
C MET A 32 7.00 5.27 4.36
N LEU A 33 7.59 5.31 5.56
CA LEU A 33 8.75 6.14 5.86
C LEU A 33 9.97 5.22 5.98
N ILE A 34 11.00 5.49 5.17
CA ILE A 34 12.29 4.80 5.27
C ILE A 34 13.32 5.82 5.73
N ARG A 35 14.06 5.48 6.79
CA ARG A 35 15.24 6.20 7.23
C ARG A 35 16.46 5.29 7.10
N GLU A 36 17.44 5.74 6.34
CA GLU A 36 18.71 5.04 6.14
C GLU A 36 19.72 5.40 7.24
N ASP A 37 20.76 4.57 7.36
CA ASP A 37 21.88 4.75 8.29
C ASP A 37 22.67 6.05 8.03
N ASN A 38 22.78 6.46 6.77
CA ASN A 38 23.34 7.74 6.34
C ASN A 38 22.49 8.98 6.72
N GLY A 39 21.34 8.78 7.38
CA GLY A 39 20.42 9.85 7.82
C GLY A 39 19.41 10.30 6.77
N LYS A 40 19.50 9.83 5.52
CA LYS A 40 18.53 10.12 4.46
C LYS A 40 17.18 9.52 4.82
N THR A 41 16.15 10.32 4.63
CA THR A 41 14.76 9.91 4.88
C THR A 41 13.95 10.05 3.60
N GLN A 42 13.12 9.07 3.31
CA GLN A 42 12.25 9.04 2.14
C GLN A 42 10.84 8.61 2.55
N VAL A 43 9.84 9.28 1.99
CA VAL A 43 8.42 8.93 2.15
C VAL A 43 7.92 8.35 0.84
N PHE A 44 7.21 7.24 0.95
CA PHE A 44 6.39 6.69 -0.13
C PHE A 44 4.92 6.90 0.25
N ASP A 45 4.27 7.79 -0.47
CA ASP A 45 2.82 7.89 -0.47
C ASP A 45 2.28 6.82 -1.43
N ILE A 46 1.63 5.81 -0.86
CA ILE A 46 1.07 4.67 -1.58
C ILE A 46 -0.43 4.57 -1.28
N ARG A 47 -1.06 5.71 -0.98
CA ARG A 47 -2.50 5.83 -0.76
C ARG A 47 -3.29 5.56 -2.03
N GLU A 48 -4.53 5.18 -1.80
CA GLU A 48 -5.51 5.03 -2.85
C GLU A 48 -5.75 6.38 -3.53
N THR A 49 -5.88 6.35 -4.85
CA THR A 49 -6.20 7.53 -5.64
C THR A 49 -7.60 7.42 -6.24
N THR A 50 -8.18 8.56 -6.58
CA THR A 50 -9.53 8.57 -7.14
C THR A 50 -9.53 7.96 -8.55
N PRO A 51 -10.49 7.05 -8.88
CA PRO A 51 -10.59 6.50 -10.23
C PRO A 51 -10.83 7.59 -11.28
N MET A 52 -10.32 7.38 -12.50
CA MET A 52 -10.38 8.37 -13.58
C MET A 52 -11.79 8.84 -13.95
N LYS A 53 -12.80 7.98 -13.78
CA LYS A 53 -14.21 8.28 -14.07
C LYS A 53 -15.00 8.80 -12.85
N ALA A 54 -14.34 9.00 -11.72
CA ALA A 54 -15.01 9.53 -10.55
C ALA A 54 -15.41 10.98 -10.76
N SER A 55 -16.48 11.39 -10.10
CA SER A 55 -16.97 12.77 -10.11
C SER A 55 -17.47 13.15 -8.72
N GLN A 56 -17.51 14.45 -8.43
CA GLN A 56 -17.92 14.96 -7.11
C GLN A 56 -19.30 14.45 -6.67
N ASN A 57 -20.21 14.26 -7.63
CA ASN A 57 -21.60 13.88 -7.39
C ASN A 57 -21.89 12.38 -7.63
N MET A 58 -20.87 11.53 -7.84
CA MET A 58 -21.04 10.12 -8.23
C MET A 58 -21.86 9.26 -7.25
N TYR A 59 -22.02 9.71 -6.01
CA TYR A 59 -22.80 9.02 -4.98
C TYR A 59 -24.25 9.50 -4.88
N ALA A 60 -24.64 10.57 -5.58
CA ALA A 60 -26.01 11.12 -5.61
C ALA A 60 -26.69 11.28 -4.22
N GLY A 61 -25.92 11.64 -3.20
CA GLY A 61 -26.42 11.78 -1.82
C GLY A 61 -26.65 10.47 -1.06
N ASN A 62 -26.39 9.31 -1.68
CA ASN A 62 -26.55 8.01 -1.04
C ASN A 62 -25.32 7.67 -0.19
N ALA A 63 -25.51 7.65 1.14
CA ALA A 63 -24.44 7.35 2.10
C ALA A 63 -23.95 5.89 2.02
N ASN A 64 -24.80 4.93 1.65
CA ASN A 64 -24.41 3.52 1.55
C ASN A 64 -23.41 3.31 0.41
N LEU A 65 -23.58 4.00 -0.71
CA LEU A 65 -22.63 3.94 -1.84
C LEU A 65 -21.25 4.54 -1.49
N LYS A 66 -21.17 5.36 -0.43
CA LYS A 66 -19.93 5.92 0.12
C LYS A 66 -19.27 5.04 1.18
N ALA A 67 -19.85 3.88 1.50
CA ALA A 67 -19.34 3.03 2.57
C ALA A 67 -19.12 1.58 2.10
N THR A 68 -19.90 1.11 1.13
CA THR A 68 -19.86 -0.29 0.68
C THR A 68 -19.98 -0.41 -0.84
N GLY A 69 -19.50 -1.54 -1.36
CA GLY A 69 -19.53 -1.84 -2.80
C GLY A 69 -18.39 -1.21 -3.60
N GLY A 70 -18.34 -1.51 -4.89
CA GLY A 70 -17.21 -1.13 -5.74
C GLY A 70 -17.06 0.38 -5.99
N LEU A 71 -18.15 1.15 -5.89
CA LEU A 71 -18.13 2.60 -6.12
C LEU A 71 -17.33 3.36 -5.04
N TYR A 72 -17.23 2.78 -3.85
CA TYR A 72 -16.46 3.31 -2.72
C TYR A 72 -14.94 3.07 -2.86
N ILE A 73 -14.52 2.14 -3.73
CA ILE A 73 -13.13 1.69 -3.81
C ILE A 73 -12.28 2.64 -4.67
N GLY A 74 -11.15 3.09 -4.12
CA GLY A 74 -10.13 3.85 -4.85
C GLY A 74 -9.19 2.97 -5.69
N VAL A 75 -8.37 3.60 -6.52
CA VAL A 75 -7.29 2.92 -7.25
C VAL A 75 -6.22 2.50 -6.24
N LEU A 76 -5.93 1.20 -6.21
CA LEU A 76 -5.07 0.55 -5.23
C LEU A 76 -3.60 0.95 -5.40
N GLY A 77 -2.96 1.41 -4.33
CA GLY A 77 -1.57 1.90 -4.35
C GLY A 77 -0.56 0.94 -3.72
N GLN A 78 -1.01 0.03 -2.85
CA GLN A 78 -0.13 -0.72 -1.95
C GLN A 78 0.91 -1.61 -2.66
N LEU A 79 0.49 -2.46 -3.61
CA LEU A 79 1.42 -3.38 -4.29
C LEU A 79 2.51 -2.64 -5.09
N VAL A 80 2.10 -1.64 -5.87
CA VAL A 80 3.03 -0.82 -6.67
C VAL A 80 3.99 -0.07 -5.76
N GLY A 81 3.48 0.46 -4.65
CA GLY A 81 4.23 1.14 -3.61
C GLY A 81 5.29 0.26 -2.93
N LEU A 82 4.89 -0.90 -2.44
CA LEU A 82 5.76 -1.89 -1.81
C LEU A 82 6.84 -2.37 -2.79
N HIS A 83 6.47 -2.65 -4.04
CA HIS A 83 7.43 -3.06 -5.07
C HIS A 83 8.42 -1.94 -5.41
N LYS A 84 7.98 -0.68 -5.47
CA LYS A 84 8.87 0.48 -5.67
C LYS A 84 9.86 0.64 -4.52
N ALA A 85 9.40 0.55 -3.28
CA ALA A 85 10.25 0.62 -2.09
C ALA A 85 11.27 -0.53 -2.05
N TRP A 86 10.83 -1.75 -2.37
CA TRP A 86 11.72 -2.90 -2.53
C TRP A 86 12.75 -2.70 -3.64
N LYS A 87 12.35 -2.19 -4.80
CA LYS A 87 13.28 -1.97 -5.91
C LYS A 87 14.36 -0.93 -5.58
N GLN A 88 14.06 0.02 -4.70
CA GLN A 88 14.97 1.09 -4.30
C GLN A 88 15.88 0.72 -3.11
N HIS A 89 15.35 0.01 -2.10
CA HIS A 89 16.05 -0.25 -0.84
C HIS A 89 16.15 -1.74 -0.47
N GLY A 90 15.50 -2.62 -1.23
CA GLY A 90 15.49 -4.06 -1.00
C GLY A 90 16.83 -4.70 -1.31
N LYS A 91 17.19 -5.69 -0.49
CA LYS A 91 18.43 -6.49 -0.65
C LYS A 91 18.18 -7.97 -0.94
N LEU A 92 16.94 -8.41 -0.79
CA LEU A 92 16.54 -9.81 -1.04
C LEU A 92 15.77 -9.89 -2.35
N LEU A 93 15.79 -11.04 -3.02
CA LEU A 93 14.99 -11.24 -4.23
C LEU A 93 13.50 -11.10 -3.91
N TRP A 94 12.74 -10.43 -4.77
CA TRP A 94 11.29 -10.28 -4.58
C TRP A 94 10.59 -11.63 -4.44
N LYS A 95 11.02 -12.63 -5.21
CA LYS A 95 10.46 -14.00 -5.22
C LYS A 95 10.57 -14.72 -3.87
N ILE A 96 11.49 -14.31 -2.99
CA ILE A 96 11.68 -14.95 -1.67
C ILE A 96 11.00 -14.17 -0.55
N LEU A 97 10.39 -13.02 -0.86
CA LEU A 97 9.44 -12.38 0.03
C LEU A 97 8.11 -13.13 -0.12
N PRO A 98 7.34 -13.30 0.98
CA PRO A 98 6.18 -14.18 1.06
C PRO A 98 5.14 -13.94 -0.03
#